data_AF-A0A520BJR9-F1
#
_entry.id   AF-A0A520BJR9-F1
#
_cell.length_a   1.000
_cell.length_b   1.000
_cell.length_c   1.000
_cell.angle_alpha   90.00
_cell.angle_beta   90.00
_cell.angle_gamma   90.00
#
_symmetry.space_group_name_H-M   'P 1'
#
loop_
_entity.id
_entity.type
_entity.pdbx_description
1 polymer ?
#
loop_
_entity_poly.entity_id
_entity_poly.type
_entity_poly.pdbx_seq_one_letter_code
_entity_poly.pdbx_strand_id
1 'polypeptide(L)'
;MRGDVDSSGAGGLGLHNTDARSAGMLAAVGGRWNGIVDGRQESVPGTSVAQTIVQTDGALQRSVDAEAVFKMFMGTGSARYKEHPALRKLSCDGDCTTALENAYKAGKRIVWVDGTLDIGSNKVLGTVGDPMVIVASGKVTLAGPFQLNGMLVTLGDLDWNNAGAAPSVINGIVLVGGAMRTEGRMDIVYQQLVADNLRNRMGSYVRVPGAWVDNR
;
A
#
# COMPACT_ATOMS: atom_id res chain seq x y z
N MET A 1 -7.05 -4.78 2.87
CA MET A 1 -7.46 -5.13 1.49
C MET A 1 -8.97 -5.31 1.46
N ARG A 2 -9.66 -4.91 0.38
CA ARG A 2 -11.12 -5.09 0.30
C ARG A 2 -11.55 -6.53 -0.04
N GLY A 3 -10.92 -7.13 -1.04
CA GLY A 3 -11.25 -8.48 -1.53
C GLY A 3 -10.52 -9.59 -0.81
N ASP A 4 -10.50 -10.76 -1.45
CA ASP A 4 -9.75 -11.94 -1.01
C ASP A 4 -8.23 -11.73 -1.16
N VAL A 5 -7.46 -12.49 -0.39
CA VAL A 5 -6.01 -12.59 -0.49
C VAL A 5 -5.65 -14.04 -0.79
N ASP A 6 -5.04 -14.29 -1.94
CA ASP A 6 -4.57 -15.61 -2.33
C ASP A 6 -3.04 -15.63 -2.39
N SER A 7 -2.42 -16.39 -1.50
CA SER A 7 -0.96 -16.56 -1.44
C SER A 7 -0.57 -17.98 -1.85
N SER A 8 0.27 -18.10 -2.87
CA SER A 8 0.73 -19.38 -3.42
C SER A 8 2.24 -19.37 -3.69
N GLY A 9 2.78 -20.52 -4.10
CA GLY A 9 4.19 -20.68 -4.42
C GLY A 9 5.10 -20.87 -3.20
N ALA A 10 6.39 -21.07 -3.45
CA ALA A 10 7.38 -21.30 -2.41
C ALA A 10 7.73 -19.99 -1.68
N GLY A 11 7.43 -19.94 -0.38
CA GLY A 11 7.72 -18.80 0.49
C GLY A 11 6.45 -18.15 1.06
N GLY A 12 5.46 -17.85 0.23
CA GLY A 12 4.23 -17.14 0.62
C GLY A 12 4.41 -15.64 0.91
N LEU A 13 3.36 -14.98 1.40
CA LEU A 13 3.38 -13.60 1.85
C LEU A 13 3.72 -13.50 3.34
N GLY A 14 4.80 -12.81 3.69
CA GLY A 14 5.13 -12.47 5.08
C GLY A 14 4.63 -11.08 5.47
N LEU A 15 4.11 -10.92 6.69
CA LEU A 15 3.75 -9.63 7.28
C LEU A 15 4.46 -9.44 8.61
N HIS A 16 5.05 -8.27 8.78
CA HIS A 16 5.82 -7.94 9.98
C HIS A 16 5.37 -6.58 10.50
N ASN A 17 4.86 -6.55 11.73
CA ASN A 17 4.51 -5.32 12.43
C ASN A 17 4.77 -5.46 13.93
N THR A 18 5.91 -4.95 14.37
CA THR A 18 6.32 -4.92 15.78
C THR A 18 6.03 -3.58 16.46
N ASP A 19 5.24 -2.70 15.84
CA ASP A 19 4.87 -1.41 16.41
C ASP A 19 3.69 -1.54 17.39
N ALA A 20 3.94 -1.21 18.67
CA ALA A 20 2.93 -1.24 19.71
C ALA A 20 1.80 -0.22 19.50
N ARG A 21 2.05 0.89 18.79
CA ARG A 21 1.02 1.94 18.56
C ARG A 21 -0.09 1.49 17.62
N SER A 22 0.22 0.55 16.73
CA SER A 22 -0.73 -0.12 15.85
C SER A 22 -1.22 -1.46 16.41
N ALA A 23 -0.91 -1.75 17.69
CA ALA A 23 -1.18 -3.02 18.36
C ALA A 23 -0.62 -4.25 17.60
N GLY A 24 0.40 -4.05 16.76
CA GLY A 24 0.97 -5.11 15.92
C GLY A 24 0.00 -5.71 14.90
N MET A 25 -1.05 -4.99 14.51
CA MET A 25 -2.00 -5.44 13.48
C MET A 25 -1.28 -5.69 12.15
N LEU A 26 -1.45 -6.88 11.58
CA LEU A 26 -0.79 -7.31 10.35
C LEU A 26 -1.66 -7.04 9.13
N ALA A 27 -2.95 -7.40 9.19
CA ALA A 27 -3.85 -7.21 8.06
C ALA A 27 -5.31 -7.05 8.49
N ALA A 28 -6.04 -6.27 7.70
CA ALA A 28 -7.50 -6.26 7.67
C ALA A 28 -7.94 -6.58 6.24
N VAL A 29 -8.70 -7.66 6.08
CA VAL A 29 -9.11 -8.23 4.79
C VAL A 29 -10.63 -8.36 4.79
N GLY A 30 -11.29 -7.73 3.81
CA GLY A 30 -12.75 -7.87 3.66
C GLY A 30 -13.15 -9.26 3.13
N GLY A 31 -12.29 -9.90 2.35
CA GLY A 31 -12.45 -11.28 1.92
C GLY A 31 -11.87 -12.33 2.88
N ARG A 32 -11.65 -13.53 2.34
CA ARG A 32 -10.86 -14.59 2.95
C ARG A 32 -9.40 -14.49 2.53
N TRP A 33 -8.51 -15.02 3.36
CA TRP A 33 -7.11 -15.19 3.03
C TRP A 33 -6.77 -16.68 2.92
N ASN A 34 -6.45 -17.13 1.71
CA ASN A 34 -5.97 -18.47 1.41
C ASN A 34 -4.44 -18.51 1.33
N GLY A 35 -3.81 -19.55 1.89
CA GLY A 35 -2.36 -19.77 1.81
C GLY A 35 -1.52 -18.90 2.76
N ILE A 36 -2.05 -18.59 3.94
CA ILE A 36 -1.29 -17.98 5.04
C ILE A 36 -0.13 -18.91 5.44
N VAL A 37 1.04 -18.32 5.68
CA VAL A 37 2.22 -19.03 6.22
C VAL A 37 2.55 -18.47 7.60
N ASP A 38 2.13 -19.16 8.66
CA ASP A 38 2.24 -18.68 10.05
C ASP A 38 3.67 -18.31 10.47
N GLY A 39 4.66 -19.07 10.01
CA GLY A 39 6.08 -18.81 10.29
C GLY A 39 6.66 -17.55 9.63
N ARG A 40 5.84 -16.81 8.87
CA ARG A 40 6.21 -15.54 8.23
C ARG A 40 5.36 -14.37 8.68
N GLN A 41 4.67 -14.53 9.80
CA GLN A 41 3.88 -13.48 10.41
C GLN A 41 4.53 -13.09 11.73
N GLU A 42 4.79 -11.81 11.92
CA GLU A 42 5.45 -11.29 13.11
C GLU A 42 4.72 -10.07 13.65
N SER A 43 4.12 -10.21 14.82
CA SER A 43 3.46 -9.11 15.54
C SER A 43 4.28 -8.68 16.75
N VAL A 44 3.73 -7.80 17.57
CA VAL A 44 4.32 -7.44 18.87
C VAL A 44 4.43 -8.66 19.79
N PRO A 45 5.48 -8.74 20.64
CA PRO A 45 5.68 -9.86 21.54
C PRO A 45 4.46 -10.15 22.43
N GLY A 46 4.10 -11.42 22.53
CA GLY A 46 2.97 -11.89 23.35
C GLY A 46 1.60 -11.80 22.67
N THR A 47 1.51 -11.31 21.43
CA THR A 47 0.27 -11.32 20.65
C THR A 47 0.25 -12.49 19.67
N SER A 48 -0.85 -13.23 19.64
CA SER A 48 -1.02 -14.30 18.65
C SER A 48 -1.27 -13.73 17.26
N VAL A 49 -0.60 -14.28 16.24
CA VAL A 49 -0.78 -13.91 14.82
C VAL A 49 -2.26 -14.02 14.39
N ALA A 50 -3.00 -14.98 14.94
CA ALA A 50 -4.42 -15.15 14.61
C ALA A 50 -5.28 -13.96 15.05
N GLN A 51 -4.84 -13.19 16.05
CA GLN A 51 -5.55 -12.00 16.55
C GLN A 51 -5.16 -10.72 15.79
N THR A 52 -4.09 -10.76 15.00
CA THR A 52 -3.55 -9.58 14.30
C THR A 52 -3.93 -9.55 12.82
N ILE A 53 -4.63 -10.59 12.35
CA ILE A 53 -5.20 -10.70 11.01
C ILE A 53 -6.73 -10.77 11.15
N VAL A 54 -7.41 -9.73 10.68
CA VAL A 54 -8.87 -9.73 10.58
C VAL A 54 -9.25 -10.15 9.16
N GLN A 55 -9.93 -11.28 9.04
CA GLN A 55 -10.56 -11.72 7.79
C GLN A 55 -12.06 -11.46 7.85
N THR A 56 -12.70 -11.40 6.67
CA THR A 56 -14.13 -11.12 6.55
C THR A 56 -14.55 -9.84 7.28
N ASP A 57 -13.69 -8.81 7.26
CA ASP A 57 -13.93 -7.56 7.96
C ASP A 57 -15.21 -6.89 7.43
N GLY A 58 -16.21 -6.77 8.31
CA GLY A 58 -17.53 -6.27 7.91
C GLY A 58 -17.53 -4.80 7.46
N ALA A 59 -16.58 -3.98 7.89
CA ALA A 59 -16.48 -2.60 7.42
C ALA A 59 -15.91 -2.56 5.99
N LEU A 60 -14.93 -3.42 5.69
CA LEU A 60 -14.38 -3.58 4.35
C LEU A 60 -15.34 -4.30 3.39
N GLN A 61 -16.09 -5.30 3.86
CA GLN A 61 -17.12 -5.97 3.05
C GLN A 61 -18.28 -5.04 2.67
N ARG A 62 -18.69 -4.16 3.59
CA ARG A 62 -19.77 -3.19 3.36
C ARG A 62 -19.29 -1.96 2.58
N SER A 63 -18.00 -1.81 2.35
CA SER A 63 -17.49 -0.74 1.50
C SER A 63 -18.01 -0.95 0.07
N VAL A 64 -18.80 0.01 -0.40
CA VAL A 64 -19.57 -0.11 -1.64
C VAL A 64 -18.63 -0.29 -2.85
N ASP A 65 -17.44 0.29 -2.79
CA ASP A 65 -16.43 0.26 -3.83
C ASP A 65 -15.00 0.48 -3.26
N ALA A 66 -14.00 0.44 -4.14
CA ALA A 66 -12.62 0.76 -3.81
C ALA A 66 -12.43 2.22 -3.35
N GLU A 67 -13.31 3.13 -3.77
CA GLU A 67 -13.28 4.55 -3.38
C GLU A 67 -13.62 4.73 -1.90
N ALA A 68 -14.58 3.97 -1.38
CA ALA A 68 -14.91 3.96 0.05
C ALA A 68 -13.72 3.49 0.91
N VAL A 69 -13.01 2.44 0.47
CA VAL A 69 -11.79 1.97 1.13
C VAL A 69 -10.69 3.02 1.04
N PHE A 70 -10.44 3.58 -0.15
CA PHE A 70 -9.47 4.64 -0.32
C PHE A 70 -9.75 5.82 0.63
N LYS A 71 -10.99 6.29 0.68
CA LYS A 71 -11.40 7.39 1.56
C LYS A 71 -11.25 7.06 3.04
N MET A 72 -11.54 5.82 3.45
CA MET A 72 -11.39 5.37 4.83
C MET A 72 -9.92 5.46 5.30
N PHE A 73 -8.97 5.03 4.47
CA PHE A 73 -7.55 5.00 4.83
C PHE A 73 -6.81 6.30 4.53
N MET A 74 -7.16 6.97 3.43
CA MET A 74 -6.48 8.19 2.97
C MET A 74 -7.12 9.47 3.56
N GLY A 75 -8.28 9.36 4.21
CA GLY A 75 -9.02 10.47 4.81
C GLY A 75 -9.76 11.38 3.82
N THR A 76 -9.58 11.17 2.52
CA THR A 76 -10.23 11.91 1.43
C THR A 76 -10.49 11.01 0.23
N GLY A 77 -11.48 11.35 -0.60
CA GLY A 77 -11.72 10.63 -1.85
C GLY A 77 -10.59 10.83 -2.87
N SER A 78 -10.46 9.89 -3.81
CA SER A 78 -9.41 9.84 -4.82
C SER A 78 -9.39 11.08 -5.72
N ALA A 79 -10.56 11.57 -6.13
CA ALA A 79 -10.70 12.77 -6.96
C ALA A 79 -10.04 13.99 -6.29
N ARG A 80 -10.30 14.20 -5.00
CA ARG A 80 -9.68 15.28 -4.22
C ARG A 80 -8.20 14.99 -3.92
N TYR A 81 -7.83 13.73 -3.71
CA TYR A 81 -6.44 13.36 -3.49
C TYR A 81 -5.56 13.66 -4.72
N LYS A 82 -6.09 13.50 -5.94
CA LYS A 82 -5.40 13.90 -7.19
C LYS A 82 -5.05 15.38 -7.25
N GLU A 83 -5.75 16.22 -6.49
CA GLU A 83 -5.50 17.67 -6.41
C GLU A 83 -4.43 18.04 -5.38
N HIS A 84 -3.84 17.06 -4.69
CA HIS A 84 -2.84 17.30 -3.66
C HIS A 84 -1.62 18.05 -4.23
N PRO A 85 -1.17 19.19 -3.66
CA PRO A 85 -0.12 20.04 -4.25
C PRO A 85 1.23 19.33 -4.46
N ALA A 86 1.54 18.34 -3.63
CA ALA A 86 2.76 17.53 -3.75
C ALA A 86 2.62 16.30 -4.67
N LEU A 87 1.40 15.97 -5.11
CA LEU A 87 1.15 14.82 -5.99
C LEU A 87 1.54 15.15 -7.41
N ARG A 88 2.15 14.19 -8.09
CA ARG A 88 2.44 14.28 -9.52
C ARG A 88 1.82 13.10 -10.25
N LYS A 89 1.11 13.42 -11.33
CA LYS A 89 0.67 12.39 -12.27
C LYS A 89 1.89 11.81 -12.98
N LEU A 90 1.90 10.49 -13.10
CA LEU A 90 2.92 9.73 -13.78
C LEU A 90 2.22 8.88 -14.84
N SER A 91 2.74 8.94 -16.06
CA SER A 91 2.30 8.10 -17.16
C SER A 91 3.43 7.17 -17.54
N CYS A 92 3.10 5.93 -17.83
CA CYS A 92 3.98 4.89 -18.33
C CYS A 92 3.22 4.12 -19.41
N ASP A 93 3.97 3.59 -20.37
CA ASP A 93 3.44 2.71 -21.41
C ASP A 93 4.06 1.32 -21.18
N GLY A 94 3.36 0.48 -20.42
CA GLY A 94 3.89 -0.78 -19.89
C GLY A 94 4.63 -0.61 -18.56
N ASP A 95 5.90 -1.05 -18.50
CA ASP A 95 6.68 -1.05 -17.26
C ASP A 95 6.98 0.38 -16.76
N CYS A 96 6.43 0.70 -15.59
CA CYS A 96 6.51 2.01 -14.96
C CYS A 96 7.80 2.20 -14.14
N THR A 97 8.66 1.19 -14.05
CA THR A 97 9.84 1.22 -13.16
C THR A 97 10.74 2.44 -13.40
N THR A 98 11.16 2.68 -14.66
CA THR A 98 12.03 3.83 -14.99
C THR A 98 11.34 5.16 -14.73
N ALA A 99 10.04 5.25 -15.01
CA ALA A 99 9.26 6.46 -14.79
C ALA A 99 9.18 6.80 -13.29
N LEU A 100 8.95 5.78 -12.44
CA LEU A 100 8.95 5.93 -10.98
C LEU A 100 10.33 6.31 -10.44
N GLU A 101 11.40 5.68 -10.93
CA GLU A 101 12.77 6.01 -10.53
C GLU A 101 13.12 7.45 -10.88
N ASN A 102 12.77 7.90 -12.08
CA ASN A 102 13.00 9.28 -12.52
C ASN A 102 12.17 10.27 -11.70
N ALA A 103 10.90 9.97 -11.41
CA ALA A 103 10.07 10.79 -10.55
C ALA A 103 10.67 10.91 -9.15
N TYR A 104 11.15 9.81 -8.57
CA TYR A 104 11.81 9.80 -7.27
C TYR A 104 13.10 10.63 -7.29
N LYS A 105 13.97 10.47 -8.30
CA LYS A 105 15.18 11.30 -8.45
C LYS A 105 14.85 12.79 -8.62
N ALA A 106 13.74 13.12 -9.28
CA ALA A 106 13.24 14.48 -9.45
C ALA A 106 12.53 15.06 -8.20
N GLY A 107 12.69 14.42 -7.03
CA GLY A 107 12.12 14.89 -5.77
C GLY A 107 10.61 14.62 -5.61
N LYS A 108 10.00 13.81 -6.48
CA LYS A 108 8.56 13.48 -6.36
C LYS A 108 8.39 12.37 -5.34
N ARG A 109 7.46 12.58 -4.41
CA ARG A 109 7.22 11.68 -3.27
C ARG A 109 5.81 11.15 -3.19
N ILE A 110 4.90 11.77 -3.92
CA ILE A 110 3.53 11.29 -4.09
C ILE A 110 3.31 11.24 -5.60
N VAL A 111 3.11 10.05 -6.14
CA VAL A 111 2.84 9.85 -7.55
C VAL A 111 1.47 9.19 -7.73
N TRP A 112 0.79 9.63 -8.77
CA TRP A 112 -0.48 9.07 -9.20
C TRP A 112 -0.33 8.48 -10.60
N VAL A 113 -0.61 7.20 -10.76
CA VAL A 113 -0.68 6.52 -12.05
C VAL A 113 -2.14 6.34 -12.43
N ASP A 114 -2.53 6.96 -13.54
CA ASP A 114 -3.85 6.74 -14.13
C ASP A 114 -3.84 5.41 -14.89
N GLY A 115 -4.65 4.46 -14.46
CA GLY A 115 -4.74 3.12 -15.05
C GLY A 115 -3.85 2.08 -14.35
N THR A 116 -3.40 1.10 -15.14
CA THR A 116 -2.57 -0.02 -14.67
C THR A 116 -1.16 0.44 -14.35
N LEU A 117 -0.59 -0.08 -13.27
CA LEU A 117 0.81 0.10 -12.89
C LEU A 117 1.50 -1.26 -12.97
N ASP A 118 2.42 -1.42 -13.91
CA ASP A 118 3.25 -2.62 -14.02
C ASP A 118 4.68 -2.30 -13.61
N ILE A 119 5.28 -3.15 -12.76
CA ILE A 119 6.67 -3.06 -12.32
C ILE A 119 7.31 -4.41 -12.58
N GLY A 120 8.14 -4.49 -13.62
CA GLY A 120 8.72 -5.75 -14.09
C GLY A 120 10.16 -6.01 -13.62
N SER A 121 10.78 -5.06 -12.91
CA SER A 121 12.23 -5.08 -12.71
C SER A 121 12.65 -4.94 -11.25
N ASN A 122 13.86 -5.43 -10.96
CA ASN A 122 14.51 -5.29 -9.65
C ASN A 122 14.90 -3.83 -9.41
N LYS A 123 14.12 -3.13 -8.59
CA LYS A 123 14.44 -1.77 -8.15
C LYS A 123 14.05 -1.53 -6.70
N VAL A 124 14.80 -0.64 -6.08
CA VAL A 124 14.51 -0.06 -4.77
C VAL A 124 13.99 1.36 -4.96
N LEU A 125 12.78 1.64 -4.50
CA LEU A 125 12.16 2.97 -4.51
C LEU A 125 11.98 3.49 -3.08
N GLY A 126 12.31 4.77 -2.87
CA GLY A 126 12.22 5.38 -1.54
C GLY A 126 13.34 4.96 -0.59
N THR A 127 13.43 5.69 0.51
CA THR A 127 14.21 5.31 1.69
C THR A 127 13.37 5.48 2.95
N VAL A 128 13.83 4.97 4.09
CA VAL A 128 13.11 5.13 5.37
C VAL A 128 12.93 6.61 5.73
N GLY A 129 13.96 7.44 5.51
CA GLY A 129 13.91 8.89 5.75
C GLY A 129 13.21 9.67 4.63
N ASP A 130 12.97 9.04 3.48
CA ASP A 130 12.34 9.67 2.34
C ASP A 130 11.42 8.70 1.58
N PRO A 131 10.27 8.35 2.17
CA PRO A 131 9.39 7.33 1.62
C PRO A 131 8.60 7.85 0.41
N MET A 132 8.22 6.94 -0.48
CA MET A 132 7.44 7.26 -1.68
C MET A 132 6.00 6.70 -1.57
N VAL A 133 5.01 7.53 -1.89
CA VAL A 133 3.61 7.11 -2.06
C VAL A 133 3.34 6.90 -3.54
N ILE A 134 2.89 5.71 -3.89
CA ILE A 134 2.48 5.34 -5.23
C ILE A 134 1.00 4.98 -5.18
N VAL A 135 0.18 5.73 -5.92
CA VAL A 135 -1.26 5.45 -6.06
C VAL A 135 -1.55 5.11 -7.52
N ALA A 136 -2.13 3.93 -7.76
CA ALA A 136 -2.62 3.51 -9.08
C ALA A 136 -4.15 3.43 -9.07
N SER A 137 -4.79 3.98 -10.09
CA SER A 137 -6.25 3.93 -10.21
C SER A 137 -6.78 2.62 -10.79
N GLY A 138 -5.92 1.79 -11.37
CA GLY A 138 -6.24 0.48 -11.94
C GLY A 138 -5.53 -0.65 -11.21
N LYS A 139 -5.31 -1.77 -11.92
CA LYS A 139 -4.58 -2.94 -11.40
C LYS A 139 -3.10 -2.60 -11.18
N VAL A 140 -2.49 -3.21 -10.17
CA VAL A 140 -1.03 -3.19 -9.98
C VAL A 140 -0.48 -4.59 -10.22
N THR A 141 0.58 -4.69 -11.03
CA THR A 141 1.37 -5.90 -11.20
C THR A 141 2.79 -5.65 -10.74
N LEU A 142 3.26 -6.41 -9.75
CA LEU A 142 4.64 -6.39 -9.28
C LEU A 142 5.31 -7.70 -9.65
N ALA A 143 6.43 -7.64 -10.35
CA ALA A 143 7.20 -8.82 -10.72
C ALA A 143 8.68 -8.67 -10.32
N GLY A 144 9.24 -9.77 -9.80
CA GLY A 144 10.64 -9.86 -9.38
C GLY A 144 10.91 -9.22 -8.02
N PRO A 145 12.20 -9.04 -7.65
CA PRO A 145 12.61 -8.58 -6.32
C PRO A 145 12.49 -7.06 -6.17
N PHE A 146 11.31 -6.52 -6.43
CA PHE A 146 10.99 -5.11 -6.23
C PHE A 146 11.01 -4.75 -4.74
N GLN A 147 11.52 -3.57 -4.41
CA GLN A 147 11.53 -3.03 -3.06
C GLN A 147 10.97 -1.62 -3.01
N LEU A 148 10.09 -1.37 -2.05
CA LEU A 148 9.51 -0.05 -1.81
C LEU A 148 9.64 0.32 -0.34
N ASN A 149 10.18 1.49 -0.06
CA ASN A 149 10.03 2.16 1.23
C ASN A 149 8.96 3.23 1.10
N GLY A 150 7.76 2.95 1.60
CA GLY A 150 6.63 3.85 1.48
C GLY A 150 5.27 3.17 1.42
N MET A 151 4.36 3.74 0.64
CA MET A 151 2.98 3.27 0.56
C MET A 151 2.60 2.97 -0.88
N LEU A 152 2.06 1.77 -1.09
CA LEU A 152 1.46 1.36 -2.35
C LEU A 152 -0.06 1.33 -2.19
N VAL A 153 -0.77 2.03 -3.05
CA VAL A 153 -2.23 2.06 -3.09
C VAL A 153 -2.69 1.69 -4.49
N THR A 154 -3.62 0.75 -4.56
CA THR A 154 -4.32 0.40 -5.78
C THR A 154 -5.82 0.49 -5.56
N LEU A 155 -6.54 1.11 -6.50
CA LEU A 155 -8.01 1.06 -6.53
C LEU A 155 -8.52 -0.23 -7.21
N GLY A 156 -7.65 -0.97 -7.91
CA GLY A 156 -7.95 -2.27 -8.49
C GLY A 156 -7.35 -3.43 -7.69
N ASP A 157 -7.09 -4.53 -8.40
CA ASP A 157 -6.41 -5.71 -7.87
C ASP A 157 -4.89 -5.47 -7.76
N LEU A 158 -4.23 -6.28 -6.92
CA LEU A 158 -2.78 -6.37 -6.82
C LEU A 158 -2.33 -7.80 -7.13
N ASP A 159 -1.56 -7.98 -8.20
CA ASP A 159 -0.86 -9.23 -8.48
C ASP A 159 0.64 -9.03 -8.18
N TRP A 160 1.21 -9.83 -7.27
CA TRP A 160 2.60 -9.72 -6.86
C TRP A 160 3.31 -11.06 -6.99
N ASN A 161 4.14 -11.18 -8.02
CA ASN A 161 4.90 -12.39 -8.32
C ASN A 161 6.38 -12.18 -8.03
N ASN A 162 6.94 -13.01 -7.15
CA ASN A 162 8.37 -13.10 -6.95
C ASN A 162 8.83 -14.57 -6.87
N ALA A 163 9.01 -15.18 -8.03
CA ALA A 163 9.61 -16.51 -8.19
C ALA A 163 11.13 -16.55 -7.97
N GLY A 164 11.80 -15.39 -7.81
CA GLY A 164 13.24 -15.30 -7.62
C GLY A 164 13.70 -15.58 -6.18
N ALA A 165 14.99 -15.88 -6.01
CA ALA A 165 15.58 -16.10 -4.69
C ALA A 165 15.75 -14.81 -3.86
N ALA A 166 15.84 -13.65 -4.53
CA ALA A 166 15.95 -12.36 -3.86
C ALA A 166 14.57 -11.93 -3.32
N PRO A 167 14.50 -11.33 -2.11
CA PRO A 167 13.23 -10.95 -1.53
C PRO A 167 12.65 -9.71 -2.22
N SER A 168 11.34 -9.74 -2.48
CA SER A 168 10.56 -8.55 -2.82
C SER A 168 9.89 -8.03 -1.55
N VAL A 169 10.11 -6.76 -1.22
CA VAL A 169 9.77 -6.21 0.09
C VAL A 169 9.12 -4.84 -0.02
N ILE A 170 7.97 -4.66 0.63
CA ILE A 170 7.40 -3.33 0.85
C ILE A 170 7.57 -2.97 2.33
N ASN A 171 8.50 -2.05 2.60
CA ASN A 171 8.68 -1.42 3.90
C ASN A 171 7.67 -0.26 4.02
N GLY A 172 6.51 -0.53 4.61
CA GLY A 172 5.48 0.47 4.87
C GLY A 172 4.08 -0.11 4.79
N ILE A 173 3.23 0.46 3.93
CA ILE A 173 1.78 0.19 3.92
C ILE A 173 1.33 -0.20 2.51
N VAL A 174 0.49 -1.23 2.42
CA VAL A 174 -0.17 -1.64 1.18
C VAL A 174 -1.69 -1.54 1.33
N LEU A 175 -2.32 -0.78 0.45
CA LEU A 175 -3.77 -0.64 0.37
C LEU A 175 -4.27 -1.17 -0.97
N VAL A 176 -5.15 -2.17 -0.91
CA VAL A 176 -5.73 -2.82 -2.11
C VAL A 176 -7.23 -2.64 -2.10
N GLY A 177 -7.75 -1.96 -3.13
CA GLY A 177 -9.17 -1.74 -3.39
C GLY A 177 -9.86 -2.97 -3.98
N GLY A 178 -9.13 -3.91 -4.57
CA GLY A 178 -9.64 -5.19 -5.07
C GLY A 178 -9.17 -6.40 -4.26
N ALA A 179 -8.93 -7.50 -4.98
CA ALA A 179 -8.28 -8.70 -4.45
C ALA A 179 -6.76 -8.61 -4.57
N MET A 180 -6.06 -9.41 -3.78
CA MET A 180 -4.60 -9.52 -3.82
C MET A 180 -4.19 -10.95 -4.12
N ARG A 181 -3.34 -11.15 -5.14
CA ARG A 181 -2.73 -12.45 -5.45
C ARG A 181 -1.24 -12.34 -5.32
N THR A 182 -0.64 -13.26 -4.58
CA THR A 182 0.80 -13.33 -4.42
C THR A 182 1.34 -14.70 -4.78
N GLU A 183 2.42 -14.74 -5.53
CA GLU A 183 3.08 -15.99 -5.91
C GLU A 183 4.58 -15.91 -5.62
N GLY A 184 5.11 -16.86 -4.84
CA GLY A 184 6.54 -16.93 -4.51
C GLY A 184 6.87 -16.36 -3.12
N ARG A 185 7.94 -15.56 -2.99
CA ARG A 185 8.42 -15.05 -1.68
C ARG A 185 8.44 -13.52 -1.62
N MET A 186 7.56 -12.93 -0.81
CA MET A 186 7.54 -11.47 -0.56
C MET A 186 7.23 -11.16 0.89
N ASP A 187 7.55 -9.93 1.31
CA ASP A 187 7.32 -9.42 2.66
C ASP A 187 6.72 -8.00 2.63
N ILE A 188 5.77 -7.75 3.52
CA ILE A 188 5.34 -6.41 3.88
C ILE A 188 5.79 -6.15 5.32
N VAL A 189 6.64 -5.15 5.50
CA VAL A 189 7.21 -4.80 6.79
C VAL A 189 6.70 -3.42 7.17
N TYR A 190 5.82 -3.35 8.16
CA TYR A 190 5.38 -2.08 8.72
C TYR A 190 6.57 -1.41 9.43
N GLN A 191 6.88 -0.19 8.99
CA GLN A 191 7.89 0.64 9.63
C GLN A 191 7.26 1.92 10.14
N GLN A 192 7.34 2.14 11.45
CA GLN A 192 6.74 3.31 12.08
C GLN A 192 7.31 4.62 11.53
N LEU A 193 8.62 4.71 11.28
CA LEU A 193 9.24 5.93 10.72
C LEU A 193 8.75 6.23 9.29
N VAL A 194 8.50 5.19 8.49
CA VAL A 194 7.86 5.36 7.17
C VAL A 194 6.43 5.86 7.36
N ALA A 195 5.65 5.24 8.23
CA ALA A 195 4.27 5.65 8.51
C ALA A 195 4.16 7.09 9.03
N ASP A 196 5.06 7.50 9.92
CA ASP A 196 5.10 8.86 10.48
C ASP A 196 5.46 9.90 9.40
N ASN A 197 6.46 9.61 8.55
CA ASN A 197 6.80 10.46 7.41
C ASN A 197 5.65 10.55 6.39
N LEU A 198 4.94 9.45 6.16
CA LEU A 198 3.79 9.41 5.27
C LEU A 198 2.62 10.22 5.82
N ARG A 199 2.30 10.12 7.12
CA ARG A 199 1.25 10.91 7.79
C ARG A 199 1.49 12.41 7.62
N ASN A 200 2.72 12.87 7.82
CA ASN A 200 3.09 14.27 7.60
C ASN A 200 2.89 14.73 6.16
N ARG A 201 3.09 13.83 5.18
CA ARG A 201 2.92 14.13 3.74
C ARG A 201 1.47 14.05 3.28
N MET A 202 0.67 13.16 3.86
CA MET A 202 -0.76 13.00 3.56
C MET A 202 -1.63 14.05 4.26
N GLY A 203 -1.19 14.58 5.41
CA GLY A 203 -1.90 15.55 6.24
C GLY A 203 -1.88 17.01 5.75
N SER A 204 -1.36 17.30 4.54
CA SER A 204 -1.18 18.68 4.05
C SER A 204 -2.48 19.48 3.87
N TYR A 205 -3.65 18.88 4.03
CA TYR A 205 -4.91 19.60 4.21
C TYR A 205 -5.05 20.03 5.67
N VAL A 206 -4.25 21.00 6.09
CA VAL A 206 -4.49 21.71 7.35
C VAL A 206 -5.89 22.31 7.26
N ARG A 207 -6.82 21.88 8.12
CA ARG A 207 -8.09 22.59 8.31
C ARG A 207 -7.73 23.97 8.81
N VAL A 208 -7.88 25.00 7.98
CA VAL A 208 -7.76 26.39 8.40
C VAL A 208 -8.90 26.66 9.38
N PRO A 209 -8.65 26.91 10.68
CA PRO A 209 -9.69 27.37 11.57
C PRO A 209 -10.00 28.83 11.19
N GLY A 210 -11.18 29.09 10.63
CA GLY A 210 -11.66 30.47 10.45
C GLY A 210 -12.24 30.89 9.09
N ALA A 211 -12.54 29.98 8.16
CA ALA A 211 -13.26 30.38 6.94
C ALA A 211 -14.75 30.63 7.25
N TRP A 212 -15.09 31.86 7.62
CA TRP A 212 -16.46 32.36 7.60
C TRP A 212 -16.89 32.53 6.14
N VAL A 213 -18.00 31.91 5.76
CA VAL A 213 -18.72 32.22 4.52
C VAL A 213 -19.78 33.25 4.90
N ASP A 214 -19.63 34.49 4.43
CA ASP A 214 -20.69 35.49 4.47
C ASP A 214 -21.68 35.15 3.35
N ASN A 215 -22.90 34.75 3.73
CA ASN A 215 -23.99 34.58 2.78
C ASN A 215 -24.85 35.85 2.80
N ARG A 216 -24.81 36.59 1.69
CA ARG A 216 -25.93 37.43 1.25
C ARG A 216 -26.82 36.67 0.29
#